data_AF-A0A356NIU2-F1
#
_entry.id   AF-A0A356NIU2-F1
#
_cell.length_a   1.000
_cell.length_b   1.000
_cell.length_c   1.000
_cell.angle_alpha   90.00
_cell.angle_beta   90.00
_cell.angle_gamma   90.00
#
_symmetry.space_group_name_H-M   'P 1'
#
loop_
_entity.id
_entity.type
_entity.pdbx_description
1 polymer ?
#
loop_
_entity_poly.entity_id
_entity_poly.type
_entity_poly.pdbx_seq_one_letter_code
_entity_poly.pdbx_strand_id
1 'polypeptide(L)'
;NMGSWSGAVCVASRTMLNTGRFIWSANKVYNKTEQEREAGRFWSEHMKAAGYKTYFTGKWHVRANAEKAFDVARDIRGGMPNQTPAGYDRPLPDKEDPWSPY
;
A
#
# COMPACT_ATOMS: atom_id res chain seq x y z
N ASN A 1 -9.70 -12.82 13.90
CA ASN A 1 -9.90 -11.49 13.29
C ASN A 1 -8.67 -11.14 12.46
N MET A 2 -8.82 -10.49 11.29
CA MET A 2 -7.68 -10.05 10.48
C MET A 2 -7.10 -8.78 11.12
N GLY A 3 -6.08 -8.93 11.97
CA GLY A 3 -5.37 -7.83 12.62
C GLY A 3 -4.23 -7.27 11.75
N SER A 4 -3.12 -6.91 12.39
CA SER A 4 -1.89 -6.51 11.71
C SER A 4 -0.66 -7.13 12.39
N TRP A 5 0.37 -7.44 11.60
CA TRP A 5 1.70 -7.81 12.12
C TRP A 5 2.66 -6.61 12.28
N SER A 6 2.20 -5.41 11.95
CA SER A 6 2.98 -4.16 12.02
C SER A 6 2.12 -3.01 12.51
N GLY A 7 2.72 -2.01 13.17
CA GLY A 7 2.03 -0.75 13.49
C GLY A 7 1.54 -0.02 12.22
N ALA A 8 2.20 -0.23 11.08
CA ALA A 8 1.70 0.21 9.79
C ALA A 8 0.67 -0.81 9.24
N VAL A 9 -0.56 -0.80 9.78
CA VAL A 9 -1.66 -1.72 9.39
C VAL A 9 -1.89 -1.79 7.88
N CYS A 10 -1.65 -0.67 7.19
CA CYS A 10 -1.73 -0.61 5.74
C CYS A 10 -0.81 -1.59 5.01
N VAL A 11 0.37 -1.93 5.55
CA VAL A 11 1.28 -2.94 4.97
C VAL A 11 0.61 -4.31 4.99
N ALA A 12 -0.02 -4.66 6.12
CA ALA A 12 -0.70 -5.94 6.27
C ALA A 12 -1.87 -6.07 5.29
N SER A 13 -2.76 -5.08 5.33
CA SER A 13 -3.95 -5.03 4.47
C SER A 13 -3.59 -5.06 2.97
N ARG A 14 -2.59 -4.28 2.54
CA ARG A 14 -2.20 -4.22 1.12
C ARG A 14 -1.46 -5.47 0.65
N THR A 15 -0.69 -6.12 1.52
CA THR A 15 -0.08 -7.42 1.19
C THR A 15 -1.16 -8.48 1.03
N MET A 16 -2.15 -8.51 1.93
CA MET A 16 -3.31 -9.41 1.83
C MET A 16 -4.10 -9.16 0.54
N LEU A 17 -4.44 -7.90 0.25
CA LEU A 17 -5.18 -7.51 -0.94
C LEU A 17 -4.45 -7.95 -2.23
N ASN A 18 -3.16 -7.64 -2.33
CA ASN A 18 -2.41 -7.95 -3.54
C ASN A 18 -2.22 -9.46 -3.74
N THR A 19 -2.03 -10.22 -2.66
CA THR A 19 -1.75 -11.66 -2.75
C THR A 19 -2.96 -12.58 -2.60
N GLY A 20 -4.13 -12.04 -2.23
CA GLY A 20 -5.33 -12.83 -1.91
C GLY A 20 -5.21 -13.69 -0.65
N ARG A 21 -4.24 -13.40 0.23
CA ARG A 21 -3.94 -14.23 1.41
C ARG A 21 -4.45 -13.64 2.70
N PHE A 22 -4.82 -14.50 3.64
CA PHE A 22 -5.07 -14.12 5.03
C PHE A 22 -3.79 -13.69 5.76
N ILE A 23 -3.96 -12.88 6.79
CA ILE A 23 -2.90 -12.13 7.49
C ILE A 23 -1.58 -12.88 7.70
N TRP A 24 -1.60 -14.06 8.33
CA TRP A 24 -0.37 -14.79 8.66
C TRP A 24 0.28 -15.44 7.44
N SER A 25 -0.53 -15.84 6.46
CA SER A 25 -0.02 -16.31 5.17
C SER A 25 0.55 -15.17 4.33
N ALA A 26 -0.04 -13.97 4.41
CA ALA A 26 0.49 -12.76 3.80
C ALA A 26 1.81 -12.33 4.46
N ASN A 27 1.91 -12.40 5.80
CA ASN A 27 3.15 -12.10 6.51
C ASN A 27 4.31 -13.03 6.10
N LYS A 28 4.05 -14.34 5.94
CA LYS A 28 5.07 -15.31 5.50
C LYS A 28 5.72 -14.94 4.15
N VAL A 29 4.98 -14.28 3.27
CA VAL A 29 5.46 -13.89 1.93
C VAL A 29 5.81 -12.39 1.83
N TYR A 30 5.59 -11.60 2.88
CA TYR A 30 5.76 -10.14 2.86
C TYR A 30 7.15 -9.70 2.35
N ASN A 31 8.20 -10.36 2.83
CA ASN A 31 9.57 -10.06 2.40
C ASN A 31 9.90 -10.56 0.98
N LYS A 32 9.01 -11.33 0.36
CA LYS A 32 9.18 -12.02 -0.92
C LYS A 32 8.07 -11.67 -1.92
N THR A 33 7.33 -10.58 -1.71
CA THR A 33 6.17 -10.25 -2.56
C THR A 33 6.51 -10.03 -4.03
N GLU A 34 7.76 -9.67 -4.36
CA GLU A 34 8.16 -9.59 -5.78
C GLU A 34 8.19 -10.97 -6.44
N GLN A 35 8.64 -12.01 -5.73
CA GLN A 35 8.60 -13.39 -6.21
C GLN A 35 7.15 -13.88 -6.37
N GLU A 36 6.26 -13.43 -5.48
CA GLU A 36 4.82 -13.69 -5.59
C GLU A 36 4.21 -13.04 -6.84
N ARG A 37 4.61 -11.79 -7.14
CA ARG A 37 4.19 -11.07 -8.33
C ARG A 37 4.71 -11.74 -9.61
N GLU A 38 6.00 -12.05 -9.67
CA GLU A 38 6.64 -12.73 -10.80
C GLU A 38 5.99 -14.08 -11.09
N ALA A 39 5.58 -14.80 -10.05
CA ALA A 39 4.86 -16.06 -10.19
C ALA A 39 3.35 -15.89 -10.50
N GLY A 40 2.90 -14.67 -10.82
CA GLY A 40 1.53 -14.37 -11.23
C GLY A 40 0.49 -14.48 -10.11
N ARG A 41 0.90 -14.45 -8.83
CA ARG A 41 -0.01 -14.63 -7.67
C ARG A 41 -0.58 -13.31 -7.14
N PHE A 42 -0.40 -12.22 -7.87
CA PHE A 42 -1.02 -10.95 -7.58
C PHE A 42 -2.37 -10.86 -8.29
N TRP A 43 -3.39 -10.23 -7.66
CA TRP A 43 -4.68 -10.06 -8.33
C TRP A 43 -4.53 -9.33 -9.68
N SER A 44 -3.63 -8.34 -9.76
CA SER A 44 -3.39 -7.57 -10.97
C SER A 44 -2.81 -8.45 -12.08
N GLU A 45 -1.88 -9.35 -11.75
CA GLU A 45 -1.31 -10.32 -12.69
C GLU A 45 -2.39 -11.34 -13.15
N HIS A 46 -3.27 -11.78 -12.25
CA HIS A 46 -4.43 -12.60 -12.63
C HIS A 46 -5.37 -11.89 -13.60
N MET A 47 -5.66 -10.61 -13.37
CA MET A 47 -6.52 -9.82 -14.25
C MET A 47 -5.86 -9.57 -15.62
N LYS A 48 -4.55 -9.28 -15.66
CA LYS A 48 -3.78 -9.20 -16.92
C LYS A 48 -3.87 -10.48 -17.73
N ALA A 49 -3.64 -11.63 -17.08
CA ALA A 49 -3.73 -12.93 -17.74
C ALA A 49 -5.12 -13.23 -18.29
N ALA A 50 -6.17 -12.69 -17.65
CA ALA A 50 -7.55 -12.77 -18.11
C ALA A 50 -7.91 -11.75 -19.22
N GLY A 51 -6.95 -10.97 -19.72
CA GLY A 51 -7.15 -10.01 -20.81
C GLY A 51 -7.59 -8.61 -20.37
N TYR A 52 -7.58 -8.31 -19.07
CA TYR A 52 -7.86 -6.96 -18.57
C TYR A 52 -6.61 -6.10 -18.63
N LYS A 53 -6.80 -4.81 -18.93
CA LYS A 53 -5.77 -3.79 -18.74
C LYS A 53 -5.86 -3.22 -17.32
N THR A 54 -4.76 -3.28 -16.60
CA THR A 54 -4.68 -2.98 -15.17
C THR A 54 -3.99 -1.64 -14.91
N TYR A 55 -4.56 -0.88 -13.97
CA TYR A 55 -4.12 0.48 -13.65
C TYR A 55 -3.88 0.64 -12.15
N PHE A 56 -2.89 1.44 -11.79
CA PHE A 56 -2.63 1.83 -10.41
C PHE A 56 -2.20 3.30 -10.29
N THR A 57 -2.74 3.98 -9.26
CA THR A 57 -2.26 5.28 -8.80
C THR A 57 -2.37 5.41 -7.29
N GLY A 58 -1.43 6.12 -6.67
CA GLY A 58 -1.46 6.46 -5.25
C GLY A 58 -0.60 5.57 -4.35
N LYS A 59 -1.07 5.35 -3.11
CA LYS A 59 -0.28 4.69 -2.05
C LYS A 59 -0.13 3.20 -2.34
N TRP A 60 1.12 2.72 -2.41
CA TRP A 60 1.44 1.34 -2.69
C TRP A 60 1.81 0.54 -1.44
N HIS A 61 2.93 0.88 -0.80
CA HIS A 61 3.38 0.31 0.49
C HIS A 61 3.38 -1.24 0.58
N VAL A 62 3.67 -1.92 -0.54
CA VAL A 62 4.02 -3.35 -0.62
C VAL A 62 5.44 -3.45 -1.21
N ARG A 63 6.22 -4.49 -0.86
CA ARG A 63 7.62 -4.59 -1.32
C ARG A 63 7.79 -4.92 -2.79
N ALA A 64 6.77 -5.52 -3.43
CA ALA A 64 6.79 -5.80 -4.87
C ALA A 64 6.81 -4.50 -5.67
N ASN A 65 7.34 -4.51 -6.88
CA ASN A 65 7.37 -3.34 -7.74
C ASN A 65 5.96 -3.09 -8.34
N ALA A 66 5.36 -1.95 -8.00
CA ALA A 66 4.04 -1.56 -8.51
C ALA A 66 4.02 -1.32 -10.03
N GLU A 67 5.09 -0.76 -10.60
CA GLU A 67 5.20 -0.53 -12.06
C GLU A 67 5.20 -1.83 -12.85
N LYS A 68 5.69 -2.92 -12.25
CA LYS A 68 5.62 -4.25 -12.86
C LYS A 68 4.30 -4.95 -12.59
N ALA A 69 3.69 -4.70 -11.43
CA ALA A 69 2.44 -5.36 -11.01
C ALA A 69 1.22 -4.94 -11.85
N PHE A 70 1.24 -3.74 -12.44
CA PHE A 70 0.14 -3.19 -13.25
C PHE A 70 0.63 -2.86 -14.68
N ASP A 71 -0.27 -2.74 -15.65
CA ASP A 71 0.11 -2.32 -17.02
C ASP A 71 0.42 -0.83 -17.07
N VAL A 72 -0.32 -0.04 -16.28
CA VAL A 72 -0.12 1.40 -16.15
C VAL A 72 -0.08 1.74 -14.67
N ALA A 73 1.08 2.15 -14.18
CA ALA A 73 1.25 2.69 -12.83
C ALA A 73 1.77 4.13 -12.88
N ARG A 74 1.11 5.03 -12.15
CA ARG A 74 1.45 6.47 -12.06
C ARG A 74 1.29 6.95 -10.62
N ASP A 75 1.93 8.07 -10.28
CA ASP A 75 1.84 8.71 -8.95
C ASP A 75 2.01 7.74 -7.76
N ILE A 76 2.94 6.79 -7.90
CA ILE A 76 3.18 5.75 -6.89
C ILE A 76 3.79 6.41 -5.66
N ARG A 77 3.10 6.27 -4.53
CA ARG A 77 3.56 6.76 -3.23
C ARG A 77 3.92 5.58 -2.33
N GLY A 78 4.99 5.74 -1.56
CA GLY A 78 5.46 4.74 -0.59
C GLY A 78 4.55 4.61 0.64
N GLY A 79 5.15 4.63 1.82
CA GLY A 79 4.45 4.55 3.09
C GLY A 79 3.71 5.83 3.48
N MET A 80 3.91 6.28 4.71
CA MET A 80 3.49 7.62 5.09
C MET A 80 4.36 8.66 4.37
N PRO A 81 3.79 9.77 3.87
CA PRO A 81 4.58 10.90 3.40
C PRO A 81 5.48 11.45 4.50
N ASN A 82 6.59 12.09 4.12
CA ASN A 82 7.43 12.83 5.05
C ASN A 82 6.57 13.85 5.80
N GLN A 83 6.61 13.77 7.12
CA GLN A 83 5.85 14.65 8.00
C GLN A 83 6.69 15.89 8.31
N THR A 84 6.02 17.00 8.64
CA THR A 84 6.66 18.22 9.12
C THR A 84 6.33 18.41 10.59
N PRO A 85 7.18 19.09 11.39
CA PRO A 85 6.83 19.43 12.77
C PRO A 85 5.50 20.19 12.87
N ALA A 86 5.20 21.03 11.88
CA ALA A 86 3.93 21.75 11.80
C ALA A 86 2.70 20.85 11.61
N GLY A 87 2.87 19.59 11.22
CA GLY A 87 1.78 18.62 11.03
C GLY A 87 1.29 17.93 12.31
N TYR A 88 2.00 18.08 13.42
CA TYR A 88 1.73 17.39 14.68
C TYR A 88 1.14 18.33 15.73
N ASP A 89 0.51 17.75 16.76
CA ASP A 89 -0.04 18.43 17.92
C ASP A 89 -1.03 19.57 17.59
N ARG A 90 -1.83 19.36 16.53
CA ARG A 90 -2.85 20.32 16.08
C ARG A 90 -4.28 19.85 16.36
N PRO A 91 -5.21 20.76 16.67
CA PRO A 91 -4.95 22.15 17.06
C PRO A 91 -4.28 22.21 18.44
N LEU A 92 -3.42 23.19 18.66
CA LEU A 92 -2.85 23.43 19.99
C LEU A 92 -3.92 24.05 20.90
N PRO A 93 -3.98 23.67 22.19
CA PRO A 93 -4.82 24.38 23.16
C PRO A 93 -4.52 25.88 23.13
N ASP A 94 -5.58 26.68 23.17
CA ASP A 94 -5.53 28.15 23.24
C ASP A 94 -4.83 28.86 22.07
N LYS A 95 -4.68 28.21 20.92
CA LYS A 95 -4.16 28.81 19.69
C LYS A 95 -5.07 28.50 18.50
N GLU A 96 -5.24 29.48 17.62
CA GLU A 96 -5.89 29.25 16.32
C GLU A 96 -5.03 28.29 15.47
N ASP A 97 -5.68 27.32 14.82
CA ASP A 97 -5.01 26.40 13.91
C ASP A 97 -4.66 27.12 12.61
N PRO A 98 -3.36 27.26 12.24
CA PRO A 98 -2.98 27.92 10.99
C PRO A 98 -3.31 27.07 9.76
N TRP A 99 -3.78 25.82 9.91
CA TRP A 99 -4.16 24.98 8.79
C TRP A 99 -5.49 25.44 8.16
N SER A 100 -5.45 25.79 6.87
CA SER A 100 -6.62 26.06 6.04
C SER A 100 -6.76 25.00 4.94
N PRO A 101 -7.96 24.46 4.68
CA PRO A 101 -8.22 23.63 3.50
C PRO A 101 -8.46 24.46 2.21
N TYR A 102 -8.52 25.80 2.32
CA TYR A 102 -8.75 26.76 1.24
C TYR A 102 -7.52 27.64 0.99
#